data_AF-A0A7C4BKU0-F1
#
_entry.id   AF-A0A7C4BKU0-F1
#
_cell.length_a   1.000
_cell.length_b   1.000
_cell.length_c   1.000
_cell.angle_alpha   90.00
_cell.angle_beta   90.00
_cell.angle_gamma   90.00
#
_symmetry.space_group_name_H-M   'P 1'
#
loop_
_entity.id
_entity.type
_entity.pdbx_description
1 polymer ?
#
loop_
_entity_poly.entity_id
_entity_poly.type
_entity_poly.pdbx_seq_one_letter_code
_entity_poly.pdbx_strand_id
1 'polypeptide(L)'
;MNAKSSLVIYMDVIHPTSKLIAQEFGIKNFFCYKRLKLLHPYSTTLRAPFLAKNVKGYDVYLLEGLTPAPLLPFIKNQKNKVVVIGNSHEPFFIERNWMRRVFFTNLVNLNKYVDHMIAVSKMIKKDFEKYFKFDIKIAELFMHRDYRKLSKLPVNFERRNFIFIGVNSFLKGVDIMVDAFIKLKKKNIIRADTKFYLIGGHENYLERKGYKKDILQRYKIIVLPATQNLEEYLKDSLFQFHLARYEPNAVAIMEGMASGHIPIVSYKTGNKDFIAQINSDLVIGSFNTEDIKKHVKKIVELDEGELRSLSLRFRRMSKFYSTEAGLRRWKKVWREIMGE
;
A
#
# COMPACT_ATOMS: atom_id res chain seq x y z
N MET A 1 0.89 -26.32 -25.22
CA MET A 1 -0.15 -25.82 -24.28
C MET A 1 -0.88 -24.66 -24.95
N ASN A 2 -2.19 -24.77 -25.20
CA ASN A 2 -2.95 -23.60 -25.66
C ASN A 2 -2.86 -22.53 -24.57
N ALA A 3 -2.24 -21.39 -24.89
CA ALA A 3 -2.10 -20.30 -23.94
C ALA A 3 -3.51 -19.82 -23.54
N LYS A 4 -3.88 -20.00 -22.27
CA LYS A 4 -5.18 -19.54 -21.74
C LYS A 4 -5.31 -18.05 -22.03
N SER A 5 -6.37 -17.68 -22.75
CA SER A 5 -6.69 -16.28 -23.03
C SER A 5 -6.97 -15.58 -21.69
N SER A 6 -6.24 -14.50 -21.43
CA SER A 6 -6.29 -13.81 -20.13
C SER A 6 -6.55 -12.32 -20.31
N LEU A 7 -7.31 -11.73 -19.38
CA LEU A 7 -7.65 -10.30 -19.36
C LEU A 7 -7.45 -9.71 -17.96
N VAL A 8 -6.73 -8.58 -17.87
CA VAL A 8 -6.71 -7.74 -16.67
C VAL A 8 -7.84 -6.72 -16.73
N ILE A 9 -8.61 -6.59 -15.65
CA ILE A 9 -9.64 -5.56 -15.51
C ILE A 9 -9.27 -4.65 -14.35
N TYR A 10 -9.21 -3.34 -14.61
CA TYR A 10 -8.93 -2.32 -13.60
C TYR A 10 -9.73 -1.04 -13.87
N MET A 11 -9.76 -0.16 -12.88
CA MET A 11 -10.47 1.11 -12.94
C MET A 11 -9.50 2.28 -12.83
N ASP A 12 -9.71 3.30 -13.67
CA ASP A 12 -8.94 4.54 -13.74
C ASP A 12 -7.46 4.36 -14.14
N VAL A 13 -6.64 3.76 -13.27
CA VAL A 13 -5.19 3.59 -13.46
C VAL A 13 -4.75 2.26 -12.88
N ILE A 14 -4.00 1.47 -13.66
CA ILE A 14 -3.37 0.23 -13.19
C ILE A 14 -2.16 0.54 -12.31
N HIS A 15 -2.02 -0.13 -11.18
CA HIS A 15 -0.83 0.04 -10.35
C HIS A 15 0.41 -0.50 -11.09
N PRO A 16 1.57 0.20 -11.08
CA PRO A 16 2.77 -0.24 -11.81
C PRO A 16 3.18 -1.69 -11.50
N THR A 17 3.13 -2.09 -10.22
CA THR A 17 3.42 -3.47 -9.81
C THR A 17 2.42 -4.46 -10.40
N SER A 18 1.11 -4.14 -10.42
CA SER A 18 0.08 -5.01 -11.02
C SER A 18 0.30 -5.19 -12.53
N LYS A 19 0.75 -4.13 -13.22
CA LYS A 19 1.12 -4.21 -14.64
C LYS A 19 2.31 -5.14 -14.88
N LEU A 20 3.37 -5.04 -14.08
CA LEU A 20 4.54 -5.92 -14.15
C LEU A 20 4.16 -7.38 -13.87
N ILE A 21 3.30 -7.62 -12.88
CA ILE A 21 2.76 -8.94 -12.55
C ILE A 21 2.01 -9.54 -13.74
N ALA A 22 1.09 -8.77 -14.34
CA ALA A 22 0.31 -9.22 -15.49
C ALA A 22 1.20 -9.56 -16.70
N GLN A 23 2.23 -8.75 -16.95
CA GLN A 23 3.21 -9.00 -18.00
C GLN A 23 4.02 -10.28 -17.74
N GLU A 24 4.46 -10.51 -16.51
CA GLU A 24 5.18 -11.74 -16.12
C GLU A 24 4.29 -12.99 -16.27
N PHE A 25 2.97 -12.84 -16.10
CA PHE A 25 2.00 -13.92 -16.32
C PHE A 25 1.64 -14.12 -17.81
N GLY A 26 2.25 -13.36 -18.72
CA GLY A 26 1.97 -13.42 -20.16
C GLY A 26 0.61 -12.83 -20.56
N ILE A 27 -0.03 -12.06 -19.68
CA ILE A 27 -1.33 -11.44 -19.96
C ILE A 27 -1.13 -10.22 -20.85
N LYS A 28 -1.64 -10.30 -22.08
CA LYS A 28 -1.52 -9.23 -23.09
C LYS A 28 -2.72 -8.30 -23.14
N ASN A 29 -3.88 -8.75 -22.66
CA ASN A 29 -5.12 -8.00 -22.77
C ASN A 29 -5.42 -7.23 -21.48
N PHE A 30 -5.78 -5.96 -21.64
CA PHE A 30 -6.05 -5.04 -20.55
C PHE A 30 -7.34 -4.28 -20.85
N PHE A 31 -8.24 -4.23 -19.88
CA PHE A 31 -9.47 -3.43 -19.96
C PHE A 31 -9.52 -2.43 -18.81
N CYS A 32 -9.54 -1.15 -19.18
CA CYS A 32 -9.72 -0.03 -18.27
C CYS A 32 -11.11 0.57 -18.47
N TYR A 33 -11.78 0.91 -17.38
CA TYR A 33 -12.94 1.79 -17.41
C TYR A 33 -12.78 2.95 -16.43
N LYS A 34 -13.33 4.11 -16.81
CA LYS A 34 -13.30 5.32 -15.98
C LYS A 34 -14.45 5.33 -14.99
N ARG A 35 -14.16 5.81 -13.78
CA ARG A 35 -15.15 6.07 -12.74
C ARG A 35 -16.06 7.24 -13.12
N LEU A 36 -17.37 7.09 -12.92
CA LEU A 36 -18.31 8.21 -13.01
C LEU A 36 -18.38 8.92 -11.65
N LYS A 37 -18.15 10.23 -11.64
CA LYS A 37 -18.11 11.04 -10.40
C LYS A 37 -19.48 11.12 -9.69
N LEU A 38 -20.58 11.08 -10.45
CA LEU A 38 -21.94 11.36 -9.93
C LEU A 38 -22.57 10.23 -9.10
N LEU A 39 -22.10 8.98 -9.17
CA LEU A 39 -22.77 7.81 -8.57
C LEU A 39 -21.79 6.83 -7.88
N HIS A 40 -20.78 7.35 -7.19
CA HIS A 40 -19.82 6.52 -6.45
C HIS A 40 -20.48 5.88 -5.21
N PRO A 41 -20.38 4.56 -4.94
CA PRO A 41 -19.64 3.47 -5.61
C PRO A 41 -20.43 2.61 -6.62
N TYR A 42 -21.72 2.88 -6.83
CA TYR A 42 -22.62 2.00 -7.60
C TYR A 42 -22.62 2.26 -9.11
N SER A 43 -21.88 3.27 -9.58
CA SER A 43 -21.80 3.61 -11.00
C SER A 43 -21.30 2.45 -11.88
N THR A 44 -20.36 1.64 -11.39
CA THR A 44 -19.90 0.44 -12.10
C THR A 44 -21.03 -0.59 -12.22
N THR A 45 -21.85 -0.74 -11.18
CA THR A 45 -22.98 -1.68 -11.16
C THR A 45 -23.99 -1.37 -12.26
N LEU A 46 -24.35 -0.09 -12.43
CA LEU A 46 -25.30 0.33 -13.47
C LEU A 46 -24.76 0.10 -14.89
N ARG A 47 -23.44 0.21 -15.07
CA ARG A 47 -22.78 0.03 -16.36
C ARG A 47 -22.33 -1.40 -16.63
N ALA A 48 -22.40 -2.28 -15.63
CA ALA A 48 -21.81 -3.60 -15.70
C ALA A 48 -22.29 -4.44 -16.89
N PRO A 49 -23.60 -4.49 -17.24
CA PRO A 49 -24.06 -5.24 -18.40
C PRO A 49 -23.44 -4.76 -19.72
N PHE A 50 -23.25 -3.45 -19.86
CA PHE A 50 -22.70 -2.83 -21.08
C PHE A 50 -21.20 -3.03 -21.18
N LEU A 51 -20.48 -2.81 -20.08
CA LEU A 51 -19.04 -3.02 -20.01
C LEU A 51 -18.69 -4.50 -20.25
N ALA A 52 -19.50 -5.42 -19.69
CA ALA A 52 -19.30 -6.86 -19.83
C ALA A 52 -19.27 -7.34 -21.29
N LYS A 53 -19.99 -6.67 -22.21
CA LYS A 53 -19.96 -7.03 -23.64
C LYS A 53 -18.57 -6.94 -24.25
N ASN A 54 -17.73 -6.02 -23.77
CA ASN A 54 -16.38 -5.78 -24.29
C ASN A 54 -15.31 -6.68 -23.66
N VAL A 55 -15.66 -7.45 -22.63
CA VAL A 55 -14.70 -8.21 -21.84
C VAL A 55 -15.04 -9.70 -21.74
N LYS A 56 -16.04 -10.19 -22.49
CA LYS A 56 -16.35 -11.63 -22.52
C LYS A 56 -15.34 -12.40 -23.36
N GLY A 57 -15.26 -13.72 -23.12
CA GLY A 57 -14.52 -14.66 -23.96
C GLY A 57 -13.13 -15.05 -23.47
N TYR A 58 -12.71 -14.57 -22.31
CA TYR A 58 -11.42 -14.95 -21.71
C TYR A 58 -11.54 -16.15 -20.78
N ASP A 59 -10.50 -16.99 -20.78
CA ASP A 59 -10.34 -18.14 -19.89
C ASP A 59 -9.98 -17.71 -18.46
N VAL A 60 -9.26 -16.59 -18.32
CA VAL A 60 -8.82 -16.06 -17.03
C VAL A 60 -9.08 -14.56 -16.94
N TYR A 61 -9.71 -14.14 -15.86
CA TYR A 61 -9.88 -12.74 -15.49
C TYR A 61 -9.03 -12.42 -14.27
N LEU A 62 -8.18 -11.41 -14.39
CA LEU A 62 -7.41 -10.85 -13.28
C LEU A 62 -7.98 -9.47 -12.92
N LEU A 63 -8.64 -9.36 -11.77
CA LEU A 63 -9.20 -8.10 -11.31
C LEU A 63 -8.22 -7.37 -10.39
N GLU A 64 -7.99 -6.08 -10.63
CA GLU A 64 -7.26 -5.23 -9.70
C GLU A 64 -8.21 -4.64 -8.64
N GLY A 65 -8.18 -5.21 -7.44
CA GLY A 65 -9.13 -4.91 -6.37
C GLY A 65 -10.55 -5.41 -6.65
N LEU A 66 -11.50 -5.00 -5.81
CA LEU A 66 -12.92 -5.39 -5.92
C LEU A 66 -13.75 -4.39 -6.72
N THR A 67 -13.18 -3.28 -7.18
CA THR A 67 -13.97 -2.30 -7.94
C THR A 67 -14.55 -2.88 -9.25
N PRO A 68 -13.85 -3.76 -9.98
CA PRO A 68 -14.41 -4.48 -11.13
C PRO A 68 -15.43 -5.57 -10.82
N ALA A 69 -15.61 -5.94 -9.54
CA ALA A 69 -16.46 -7.06 -9.15
C ALA A 69 -17.92 -7.00 -9.66
N PRO A 70 -18.57 -5.83 -9.84
CA PRO A 70 -19.92 -5.79 -10.38
C PRO A 70 -20.05 -6.36 -11.81
N LEU A 71 -18.95 -6.53 -12.54
CA LEU A 71 -18.94 -7.19 -13.86
C LEU A 71 -19.12 -8.70 -13.77
N LEU A 72 -18.77 -9.31 -12.63
CA LEU A 72 -18.67 -10.76 -12.47
C LEU A 72 -19.96 -11.53 -12.80
N PRO A 73 -21.17 -11.09 -12.41
CA PRO A 73 -22.40 -11.76 -12.79
C PRO A 73 -22.62 -11.86 -14.30
N PHE A 74 -21.96 -11.00 -15.09
CA PHE A 74 -22.12 -10.95 -16.55
C PHE A 74 -20.98 -11.62 -17.31
N ILE A 75 -19.83 -11.85 -16.69
CA ILE A 75 -18.64 -12.40 -17.36
C ILE A 75 -18.25 -13.80 -16.86
N LYS A 76 -18.54 -14.14 -15.59
CA LYS A 76 -18.21 -15.46 -15.04
C LYS A 76 -19.10 -16.53 -15.65
N ASN A 77 -18.49 -17.64 -16.05
CA ASN A 77 -19.16 -18.90 -16.37
C ASN A 77 -18.40 -20.06 -15.71
N GLN A 78 -18.81 -21.31 -16.00
CA GLN A 78 -18.17 -22.49 -15.40
C GLN A 78 -16.75 -22.76 -15.92
N LYS A 79 -16.39 -22.25 -17.11
CA LYS A 79 -15.13 -22.55 -17.78
C LYS A 79 -14.01 -21.58 -17.43
N ASN A 80 -14.35 -20.33 -17.15
CA ASN A 80 -13.37 -19.30 -16.87
C ASN A 80 -12.99 -19.22 -15.38
N LYS A 81 -11.78 -18.74 -15.10
CA LYS A 81 -11.25 -18.52 -13.76
C LYS A 81 -11.19 -17.03 -13.46
N VAL A 82 -11.59 -16.62 -12.25
CA VAL A 82 -11.54 -15.25 -11.77
C VAL A 82 -10.59 -15.17 -10.59
N VAL A 83 -9.53 -14.38 -10.77
CA VAL A 83 -8.52 -14.11 -9.75
C VAL A 83 -8.57 -12.63 -9.39
N VAL A 84 -8.61 -12.32 -8.10
CA VAL A 84 -8.58 -10.94 -7.60
C VAL A 84 -7.23 -10.63 -6.98
N ILE A 85 -6.62 -9.52 -7.35
CA ILE A 85 -5.50 -8.93 -6.61
C ILE A 85 -6.07 -8.08 -5.48
N GLY A 86 -5.92 -8.54 -4.24
CA GLY A 86 -6.35 -7.81 -3.05
C GLY A 86 -5.34 -6.72 -2.68
N ASN A 87 -5.16 -5.69 -3.51
CA ASN A 87 -4.20 -4.59 -3.26
C ASN A 87 -4.85 -3.28 -2.78
N SER A 88 -6.10 -3.35 -2.35
CA SER A 88 -6.97 -2.20 -2.19
C SER A 88 -7.38 -1.93 -0.73
N HIS A 89 -7.96 -0.75 -0.50
CA HIS A 89 -8.52 -0.38 0.80
C HIS A 89 -9.95 -0.93 1.01
N GLU A 90 -10.43 -1.89 0.21
CA GLU A 90 -11.81 -2.36 0.32
C GLU A 90 -12.18 -2.96 1.66
N PRO A 91 -11.35 -3.79 2.34
CA PRO A 91 -11.72 -4.32 3.64
C PRO A 91 -12.00 -3.22 4.66
N PHE A 92 -11.22 -2.14 4.65
CA PHE A 92 -11.47 -0.97 5.51
C PHE A 92 -12.84 -0.34 5.25
N PHE A 93 -13.26 -0.24 3.98
CA PHE A 93 -14.57 0.29 3.64
C PHE A 93 -15.72 -0.68 3.96
N ILE A 94 -15.51 -1.99 3.78
CA ILE A 94 -16.48 -3.04 4.13
C ILE A 94 -16.71 -3.10 5.65
N GLU A 95 -15.65 -2.92 6.43
CA GLU A 95 -15.73 -2.89 7.89
C GLU A 95 -16.59 -1.72 8.37
N ARG A 96 -16.41 -0.52 7.77
CA ARG A 96 -17.07 0.73 8.21
C ARG A 96 -18.42 1.03 7.57
N ASN A 97 -18.77 0.35 6.47
CA ASN A 97 -20.01 0.62 5.75
C ASN A 97 -20.77 -0.69 5.48
N TRP A 98 -21.83 -0.91 6.26
CA TRP A 98 -22.65 -2.11 6.17
C TRP A 98 -23.31 -2.29 4.79
N MET A 99 -23.68 -1.20 4.10
CA MET A 99 -24.24 -1.29 2.74
C MET A 99 -23.21 -1.81 1.74
N ARG A 100 -21.94 -1.39 1.87
CA ARG A 100 -20.85 -1.96 1.05
C ARG A 100 -20.62 -3.43 1.35
N ARG A 101 -20.72 -3.83 2.63
CA ARG A 101 -20.63 -5.23 3.02
C ARG A 101 -21.72 -6.05 2.33
N VAL A 102 -22.98 -5.68 2.52
CA VAL A 102 -24.14 -6.33 1.88
C VAL A 102 -24.00 -6.35 0.36
N PHE A 103 -23.52 -5.26 -0.24
CA PHE A 103 -23.29 -5.19 -1.67
C PHE A 103 -22.31 -6.28 -2.16
N PHE A 104 -21.14 -6.41 -1.54
CA PHE A 104 -20.15 -7.40 -1.99
C PHE A 104 -20.46 -8.84 -1.55
N THR A 105 -21.08 -9.04 -0.39
CA THR A 105 -21.39 -10.38 0.14
C THR A 105 -22.67 -10.96 -0.45
N ASN A 106 -23.70 -10.13 -0.69
CA ASN A 106 -25.04 -10.61 -1.06
C ASN A 106 -25.41 -10.24 -2.49
N LEU A 107 -25.27 -8.97 -2.89
CA LEU A 107 -25.73 -8.51 -4.21
C LEU A 107 -24.78 -8.96 -5.33
N VAL A 108 -23.49 -8.68 -5.19
CA VAL A 108 -22.47 -9.20 -6.10
C VAL A 108 -22.18 -10.67 -5.79
N ASN A 109 -22.30 -11.09 -4.52
CA ASN A 109 -21.99 -12.44 -4.06
C ASN A 109 -20.61 -12.93 -4.54
N LEU A 110 -19.55 -12.27 -4.08
CA LEU A 110 -18.18 -12.59 -4.50
C LEU A 110 -17.80 -14.06 -4.27
N ASN A 111 -18.35 -14.72 -3.25
CA ASN A 111 -18.12 -16.15 -2.98
C ASN A 111 -18.59 -17.06 -4.12
N LYS A 112 -19.55 -16.61 -4.93
CA LYS A 112 -20.04 -17.36 -6.10
C LYS A 112 -19.14 -17.19 -7.32
N TYR A 113 -18.48 -16.05 -7.46
CA TYR A 113 -17.85 -15.66 -8.73
C TYR A 113 -16.32 -15.57 -8.68
N VAL A 114 -15.71 -15.44 -7.50
CA VAL A 114 -14.26 -15.37 -7.35
C VAL A 114 -13.74 -16.76 -7.00
N ASP A 115 -12.83 -17.28 -7.83
CA ASP A 115 -12.21 -18.58 -7.59
C ASP A 115 -11.03 -18.43 -6.62
N HIS A 116 -10.19 -17.41 -6.83
CA HIS A 116 -9.03 -17.14 -5.97
C HIS A 116 -8.82 -15.64 -5.74
N MET A 117 -8.19 -15.31 -4.61
CA MET A 117 -7.63 -13.99 -4.34
C MET A 117 -6.14 -14.09 -3.99
N ILE A 118 -5.36 -13.15 -4.50
CA ILE A 118 -3.97 -12.93 -4.10
C ILE A 118 -3.94 -11.69 -3.19
N ALA A 119 -3.88 -11.92 -1.88
CA ALA A 119 -3.73 -10.88 -0.89
C ALA A 119 -2.29 -10.36 -0.86
N VAL A 120 -2.12 -9.03 -0.85
CA VAL A 120 -0.79 -8.41 -0.85
C VAL A 120 -0.10 -8.40 0.53
N SER A 121 -0.77 -8.87 1.58
CA SER A 121 -0.19 -9.01 2.91
C SER A 121 -1.02 -9.96 3.77
N LYS A 122 -0.43 -10.45 4.87
CA LYS A 122 -1.14 -11.21 5.90
C LYS A 122 -2.32 -10.43 6.49
N MET A 123 -2.15 -9.11 6.67
CA MET A 123 -3.22 -8.23 7.13
C MET A 123 -4.42 -8.26 6.18
N ILE A 124 -4.16 -8.13 4.88
CA ILE A 124 -5.21 -8.14 3.87
C ILE A 124 -5.92 -9.50 3.80
N LYS A 125 -5.15 -10.60 3.83
CA LYS A 125 -5.74 -11.94 3.87
C LYS A 125 -6.71 -12.07 5.05
N LYS A 126 -6.24 -11.77 6.26
CA LYS A 126 -7.04 -11.84 7.48
C LYS A 126 -8.29 -10.96 7.41
N ASP A 127 -8.18 -9.77 6.81
CA ASP A 127 -9.32 -8.86 6.71
C ASP A 127 -10.36 -9.31 5.67
N PHE A 128 -9.94 -9.93 4.56
CA PHE A 128 -10.87 -10.50 3.58
C PHE A 128 -11.53 -11.80 4.06
N GLU A 129 -10.81 -12.66 4.78
CA GLU A 129 -11.34 -13.92 5.35
C GLU A 129 -12.50 -13.69 6.33
N LYS A 130 -12.64 -12.49 6.90
CA LYS A 130 -13.81 -12.11 7.72
C LYS A 130 -15.12 -12.10 6.94
N TYR A 131 -15.07 -11.88 5.63
CA TYR A 131 -16.24 -11.60 4.79
C TYR A 131 -16.43 -12.62 3.66
N PHE A 132 -15.37 -13.31 3.27
CA PHE A 132 -15.37 -14.17 2.09
C PHE A 132 -14.75 -15.54 2.38
N LYS A 133 -15.18 -16.54 1.61
CA LYS A 133 -14.86 -17.97 1.80
C LYS A 133 -14.05 -18.58 0.63
N PHE A 134 -13.77 -17.81 -0.42
CA PHE A 134 -12.93 -18.27 -1.54
C PHE A 134 -11.46 -18.40 -1.12
N ASP A 135 -10.65 -19.13 -1.90
CA ASP A 135 -9.23 -19.37 -1.60
C ASP A 135 -8.42 -18.07 -1.66
N ILE A 136 -7.72 -17.75 -0.57
CA ILE A 136 -6.88 -16.55 -0.46
C ILE A 136 -5.41 -16.94 -0.24
N LYS A 137 -4.60 -16.75 -1.29
CA LYS A 137 -3.14 -16.87 -1.27
C LYS A 137 -2.49 -15.53 -0.93
N ILE A 138 -1.25 -15.55 -0.47
CA ILE A 138 -0.48 -14.32 -0.18
C ILE A 138 0.65 -14.21 -1.20
N ALA A 139 0.75 -13.05 -1.83
CA ALA A 139 1.97 -12.63 -2.53
C ALA A 139 2.18 -11.13 -2.26
N GLU A 140 3.22 -10.78 -1.49
CA GLU A 140 3.47 -9.36 -1.20
C GLU A 140 3.85 -8.57 -2.45
N LEU A 141 3.45 -7.30 -2.49
CA LEU A 141 3.96 -6.37 -3.49
C LEU A 141 5.49 -6.23 -3.36
N PHE A 142 6.10 -5.67 -4.41
CA PHE A 142 7.53 -5.46 -4.51
C PHE A 142 7.83 -4.08 -5.08
N MET A 143 9.06 -3.63 -4.86
CA MET A 143 9.56 -2.36 -5.35
C MET A 143 9.61 -2.37 -6.88
N HIS A 144 9.18 -1.26 -7.48
CA HIS A 144 9.36 -1.03 -8.91
C HIS A 144 10.66 -0.28 -9.21
N ARG A 145 11.22 0.43 -8.21
CA ARG A 145 12.56 1.00 -8.26
C ARG A 145 13.64 -0.07 -8.07
N ASP A 146 14.79 0.14 -8.72
CA ASP A 146 15.92 -0.77 -8.65
C ASP A 146 16.56 -0.79 -7.25
N TYR A 147 16.47 -1.94 -6.58
CA TYR A 147 17.10 -2.19 -5.29
C TYR A 147 18.61 -1.88 -5.28
N ARG A 148 19.34 -2.16 -6.36
CA ARG A 148 20.79 -1.92 -6.43
C ARG A 148 21.12 -0.44 -6.43
N LYS A 149 20.23 0.41 -6.95
CA LYS A 149 20.37 1.87 -6.90
C LYS A 149 20.01 2.39 -5.51
N LEU A 150 18.86 1.98 -4.98
CA LEU A 150 18.40 2.39 -3.65
C LEU A 150 19.40 1.99 -2.55
N SER A 151 19.91 0.76 -2.59
CA SER A 151 20.85 0.23 -1.59
C SER A 151 22.25 0.86 -1.62
N LYS A 152 22.55 1.71 -2.61
CA LYS A 152 23.76 2.53 -2.68
C LYS A 152 23.56 3.96 -2.21
N LEU A 153 22.33 4.39 -1.94
CA LEU A 153 22.10 5.73 -1.43
C LEU A 153 22.78 5.92 -0.07
N PRO A 154 23.50 7.04 0.16
CA PRO A 154 24.06 7.33 1.47
C PRO A 154 22.92 7.67 2.43
N VAL A 155 23.08 7.27 3.70
CA VAL A 155 22.18 7.64 4.80
C VAL A 155 22.95 8.54 5.74
N ASN A 156 22.36 9.67 6.07
CA ASN A 156 22.92 10.59 7.05
C ASN A 156 22.32 10.28 8.43
N PHE A 157 23.13 9.70 9.32
CA PHE A 157 22.70 9.31 10.67
C PHE A 157 22.66 10.48 11.66
N GLU A 158 23.37 11.57 11.37
CA GLU A 158 23.30 12.82 12.15
C GLU A 158 21.95 13.52 11.91
N ARG A 159 21.46 13.47 10.67
CA ARG A 159 20.20 14.07 10.24
C ARG A 159 19.04 13.11 10.49
N ARG A 160 18.54 13.14 11.72
CA ARG A 160 17.39 12.38 12.23
C ARG A 160 16.03 12.91 11.74
N ASN A 161 15.94 13.32 10.47
CA ASN A 161 14.69 13.83 9.89
C ASN A 161 13.72 12.71 9.53
N PHE A 162 12.45 13.09 9.43
CA PHE A 162 11.34 12.22 9.11
C PHE A 162 10.90 12.44 7.66
N ILE A 163 10.45 11.37 7.01
CA ILE A 163 9.92 11.43 5.65
C ILE A 163 8.69 10.53 5.51
N PHE A 164 7.68 11.03 4.80
CA PHE A 164 6.55 10.26 4.29
C PHE A 164 6.48 10.46 2.78
N ILE A 165 6.25 9.37 2.05
CA ILE A 165 6.11 9.37 0.59
C ILE A 165 4.78 8.70 0.26
N GLY A 166 3.82 9.47 -0.26
CA GLY A 166 2.51 8.98 -0.64
C GLY A 166 1.46 10.08 -0.76
N VAL A 167 0.25 9.70 -1.18
CA VAL A 167 -0.86 10.64 -1.33
C VAL A 167 -1.33 11.16 0.02
N ASN A 168 -1.33 12.48 0.20
CA ASN A 168 -1.86 13.15 1.39
C ASN A 168 -3.37 12.92 1.51
N SER A 169 -3.76 11.97 2.37
CA SER A 169 -5.15 11.54 2.51
C SER A 169 -5.45 10.97 3.90
N PHE A 170 -6.74 10.86 4.19
CA PHE A 170 -7.24 10.28 5.44
C PHE A 170 -6.78 8.83 5.67
N LEU A 171 -6.79 7.99 4.63
CA LEU A 171 -6.37 6.58 4.77
C LEU A 171 -4.88 6.46 5.09
N LYS A 172 -4.05 7.33 4.51
CA LYS A 172 -2.61 7.37 4.77
C LYS A 172 -2.25 8.02 6.11
N GLY A 173 -3.24 8.54 6.85
CA GLY A 173 -3.04 9.05 8.22
C GLY A 173 -2.14 10.27 8.31
N VAL A 174 -2.09 11.10 7.25
CA VAL A 174 -1.16 12.25 7.20
C VAL A 174 -1.45 13.27 8.31
N ASP A 175 -2.72 13.46 8.65
CA ASP A 175 -3.13 14.27 9.80
C ASP A 175 -2.61 13.70 11.13
N ILE A 176 -2.61 12.38 11.32
CA ILE A 176 -2.06 11.72 12.52
C ILE A 176 -0.55 11.95 12.60
N MET A 177 0.16 11.81 11.48
CA MET A 177 1.61 12.01 11.43
C MET A 177 2.00 13.45 11.73
N VAL A 178 1.28 14.44 11.18
CA VAL A 178 1.50 15.85 11.45
C VAL A 178 1.26 16.17 12.92
N ASP A 179 0.12 15.75 13.49
CA ASP A 179 -0.19 15.96 14.90
C ASP A 179 0.86 15.32 15.82
N ALA A 180 1.24 14.07 15.56
CA ALA A 180 2.28 13.37 16.29
C ALA A 180 3.63 14.12 16.23
N PHE A 181 4.05 14.54 15.05
CA PHE A 181 5.32 15.25 14.86
C PHE A 181 5.36 16.58 15.62
N ILE A 182 4.28 17.37 15.57
CA ILE A 182 4.14 18.62 16.34
C ILE A 182 4.26 18.33 17.84
N LYS A 183 3.58 17.31 18.33
CA LYS A 183 3.59 16.94 19.76
C LYS A 183 4.96 16.45 20.22
N LEU A 184 5.65 15.65 19.40
CA LEU A 184 7.03 15.21 19.66
C LEU A 184 7.98 16.41 19.78
N LYS A 185 7.86 17.42 18.91
CA LYS A 185 8.61 18.67 19.02
C LYS A 185 8.29 19.46 20.28
N LYS A 186 7.01 19.69 20.57
CA LYS A 186 6.58 20.43 21.78
C LYS A 186 7.07 19.80 23.09
N LYS A 187 7.27 18.48 23.09
CA LYS A 187 7.76 17.72 24.25
C LYS A 187 9.28 17.50 24.24
N ASN A 188 10.02 18.13 23.32
CA ASN A 188 11.46 18.00 23.17
C ASN A 188 11.95 16.55 23.01
N ILE A 189 11.13 15.67 22.40
CA ILE A 189 11.50 14.27 22.13
C ILE A 189 12.34 14.17 20.86
N ILE A 190 12.09 15.06 19.91
CA ILE A 190 12.91 15.22 18.71
C ILE A 190 13.51 16.63 18.71
N ARG A 191 14.66 16.78 18.04
CA ARG A 191 15.40 18.05 18.02
C ARG A 191 14.59 19.16 17.37
N ALA A 192 14.84 20.39 17.79
CA ALA A 192 14.15 21.56 17.25
C ALA A 192 14.39 21.76 15.74
N ASP A 193 15.57 21.37 15.25
CA ASP A 193 15.98 21.45 13.85
C ASP A 193 15.47 20.28 12.98
N THR A 194 14.96 19.20 13.58
CA THR A 194 14.40 18.04 12.85
C THR A 194 13.30 18.46 11.89
N LYS A 195 13.37 18.01 10.64
CA LYS A 195 12.37 18.28 9.60
C LYS A 195 11.45 17.08 9.40
N PHE A 196 10.25 17.34 8.88
CA PHE A 196 9.36 16.30 8.38
C PHE A 196 8.96 16.58 6.94
N TYR A 197 9.44 15.76 6.01
CA TYR A 197 9.13 15.83 4.59
C TYR A 197 7.86 15.04 4.28
N LEU A 198 6.82 15.70 3.76
CA LEU A 198 5.57 15.10 3.31
C LEU A 198 5.50 15.18 1.78
N ILE A 199 5.92 14.12 1.10
CA ILE A 199 6.04 14.08 -0.36
C ILE A 199 4.88 13.33 -0.99
N GLY A 200 4.29 13.91 -2.04
CA GLY A 200 3.26 13.25 -2.85
C GLY A 200 1.85 13.84 -2.69
N GLY A 201 1.72 15.03 -2.12
CA GLY A 201 0.42 15.63 -1.91
C GLY A 201 0.37 17.15 -2.08
N HIS A 202 -0.86 17.62 -2.24
CA HIS A 202 -1.21 19.04 -2.27
C HIS A 202 -1.64 19.49 -0.87
N GLU A 203 -1.33 20.74 -0.51
CA GLU A 203 -1.66 21.35 0.79
C GLU A 203 -3.15 21.23 1.12
N ASN A 204 -4.02 21.17 0.11
CA ASN A 204 -5.48 21.08 0.23
C ASN A 204 -6.01 20.02 1.22
N TYR A 205 -5.35 18.86 1.40
CA TYR A 205 -5.80 17.90 2.42
C TYR A 205 -5.55 18.41 3.85
N LEU A 206 -4.35 18.92 4.10
CA LEU A 206 -3.94 19.42 5.42
C LEU A 206 -4.65 20.73 5.76
N GLU A 207 -4.84 21.61 4.79
CA GLU A 207 -5.63 22.84 4.95
C GLU A 207 -7.07 22.53 5.35
N ARG A 208 -7.73 21.57 4.68
CA ARG A 208 -9.08 21.09 5.06
C ARG A 208 -9.13 20.44 6.44
N LYS A 209 -7.98 20.05 7.00
CA LYS A 209 -7.84 19.56 8.38
C LYS A 209 -7.46 20.66 9.37
N GLY A 210 -7.35 21.91 8.93
CA GLY A 210 -7.04 23.07 9.76
C GLY A 210 -5.54 23.34 9.95
N TYR A 211 -4.65 22.62 9.26
CA TYR A 211 -3.22 22.89 9.31
C TYR A 211 -2.85 24.02 8.36
N LYS A 212 -2.72 25.22 8.92
CA LYS A 212 -2.28 26.42 8.19
C LYS A 212 -0.77 26.38 7.91
N LYS A 213 -0.35 27.08 6.86
CA LYS A 213 1.03 27.12 6.37
C LYS A 213 2.04 27.61 7.42
N ASP A 214 1.66 28.61 8.22
CA ASP A 214 2.46 29.15 9.33
C ASP A 214 2.74 28.10 10.42
N ILE A 215 1.73 27.28 10.76
CA ILE A 215 1.89 26.18 11.71
C ILE A 215 2.87 25.14 11.15
N LEU A 216 2.70 24.73 9.89
CA LEU A 216 3.59 23.75 9.26
C LEU A 216 5.04 24.26 9.21
N GLN A 217 5.24 25.51 8.80
CA GLN A 217 6.57 26.16 8.78
C GLN A 217 7.18 26.25 10.17
N ARG A 218 6.42 26.67 11.18
CA ARG A 218 6.87 26.76 12.58
C ARG A 218 7.44 25.44 13.10
N TYR A 219 6.83 24.32 12.71
CA TYR A 219 7.29 22.99 13.14
C TYR A 219 8.27 22.33 12.15
N LYS A 220 8.68 23.00 11.07
CA LYS A 220 9.55 22.45 10.01
C LYS A 220 8.95 21.23 9.29
N ILE A 221 7.64 21.27 9.05
CA ILE A 221 6.92 20.30 8.23
C ILE A 221 6.87 20.85 6.81
N ILE A 222 7.47 20.12 5.87
CA ILE A 222 7.69 20.56 4.49
C ILE A 222 6.81 19.70 3.58
N VAL A 223 5.76 20.31 3.03
CA VAL A 223 4.82 19.65 2.11
C VAL A 223 5.31 19.83 0.68
N LEU A 224 5.45 18.72 -0.03
CA LEU A 224 6.00 18.70 -1.39
C LEU A 224 5.05 17.94 -2.33
N PRO A 225 4.92 18.40 -3.59
CA PRO A 225 4.19 17.65 -4.60
C PRO A 225 4.88 16.31 -4.87
N ALA A 226 4.22 15.45 -5.65
CA ALA A 226 4.88 14.27 -6.18
C ALA A 226 6.10 14.70 -7.02
N THR A 227 7.27 14.11 -6.73
CA THR A 227 8.54 14.46 -7.38
C THR A 227 9.30 13.21 -7.76
N GLN A 228 10.09 13.31 -8.84
CA GLN A 228 11.05 12.27 -9.23
C GLN A 228 12.35 12.36 -8.41
N ASN A 229 12.66 13.52 -7.84
CA ASN A 229 13.88 13.80 -7.09
C ASN A 229 13.80 13.34 -5.62
N LEU A 230 13.28 12.12 -5.39
CA LEU A 230 13.15 11.58 -4.03
C LEU A 230 14.51 11.41 -3.33
N GLU A 231 15.59 11.20 -4.10
CA GLU A 231 16.93 10.93 -3.56
C GLU A 231 17.46 12.07 -2.68
N GLU A 232 17.15 13.33 -3.00
CA GLU A 232 17.55 14.48 -2.19
C GLU A 232 16.96 14.40 -0.77
N TYR A 233 15.67 14.15 -0.69
CA TYR A 233 14.94 14.07 0.58
C TYR A 233 15.26 12.79 1.37
N LEU A 234 15.50 11.69 0.65
CA LEU A 234 15.95 10.44 1.25
C LEU A 234 17.35 10.58 1.87
N LYS A 235 18.28 11.29 1.23
CA LYS A 235 19.62 11.53 1.80
C LYS A 235 19.56 12.40 3.05
N ASP A 236 18.57 13.29 3.13
CA ASP A 236 18.36 14.20 4.27
C ASP A 236 17.50 13.60 5.38
N SER A 237 17.04 12.35 5.25
CA SER A 237 16.12 11.71 6.19
C SER A 237 16.65 10.37 6.70
N LEU A 238 16.18 9.98 7.89
CA LEU A 238 16.52 8.69 8.48
C LEU A 238 15.27 7.87 8.77
N PHE A 239 14.21 8.51 9.27
CA PHE A 239 13.00 7.83 9.69
C PHE A 239 11.92 7.95 8.62
N GLN A 240 11.39 6.81 8.19
CA GLN A 240 10.23 6.79 7.32
C GLN A 240 8.96 6.66 8.17
N PHE A 241 8.17 7.72 8.27
CA PHE A 241 7.02 7.80 9.15
C PHE A 241 5.74 7.50 8.37
N HIS A 242 5.04 6.43 8.73
CA HIS A 242 3.84 5.99 8.00
C HIS A 242 2.75 5.48 8.95
N LEU A 243 2.00 6.41 9.55
CA LEU A 243 0.93 6.08 10.50
C LEU A 243 -0.44 5.93 9.83
N ALA A 244 -0.51 5.14 8.76
CA ALA A 244 -1.73 4.95 7.99
C ALA A 244 -2.85 4.32 8.83
N ARG A 245 -4.09 4.76 8.58
CA ARG A 245 -5.30 4.14 9.12
C ARG A 245 -5.58 2.79 8.46
N TYR A 246 -5.15 2.65 7.21
CA TYR A 246 -5.18 1.39 6.48
C TYR A 246 -4.24 1.46 5.26
N GLU A 247 -3.25 0.59 5.22
CA GLU A 247 -2.31 0.48 4.10
C GLU A 247 -2.08 -1.00 3.75
N PRO A 248 -2.66 -1.51 2.64
CA PRO A 248 -2.60 -2.93 2.28
C PRO A 248 -1.18 -3.48 2.20
N ASN A 249 -0.30 -2.74 1.55
CA ASN A 249 1.13 -3.00 1.45
C ASN A 249 1.82 -1.78 0.79
N ALA A 250 2.69 -1.07 1.53
CA ALA A 250 3.31 0.17 1.06
C ALA A 250 4.62 -0.10 0.33
N VAL A 251 4.61 0.07 -0.99
CA VAL A 251 5.84 0.00 -1.80
C VAL A 251 6.85 1.06 -1.38
N ALA A 252 6.39 2.27 -1.04
CA ALA A 252 7.27 3.35 -0.58
C ALA A 252 8.06 2.95 0.69
N ILE A 253 7.46 2.14 1.59
CA ILE A 253 8.14 1.66 2.79
C ILE A 253 9.30 0.71 2.43
N MET A 254 9.06 -0.20 1.49
CA MET A 254 10.11 -1.10 0.98
C MET A 254 11.26 -0.32 0.33
N GLU A 255 10.94 0.72 -0.44
CA GLU A 255 11.92 1.56 -1.12
C GLU A 255 12.76 2.37 -0.13
N GLY A 256 12.13 2.90 0.93
CA GLY A 256 12.83 3.55 2.03
C GLY A 256 13.76 2.58 2.77
N MET A 257 13.28 1.38 3.10
CA MET A 257 14.10 0.33 3.73
C MET A 257 15.27 -0.10 2.84
N ALA A 258 15.08 -0.21 1.53
CA ALA A 258 16.16 -0.47 0.57
C ALA A 258 17.21 0.64 0.57
N SER A 259 16.78 1.88 0.80
CA SER A 259 17.64 3.05 0.97
C SER A 259 18.22 3.16 2.39
N GLY A 260 17.94 2.21 3.29
CA GLY A 260 18.42 2.21 4.67
C GLY A 260 17.66 3.11 5.64
N HIS A 261 16.47 3.57 5.27
CA HIS A 261 15.60 4.28 6.20
C HIS A 261 15.00 3.32 7.21
N ILE A 262 14.75 3.82 8.41
CA ILE A 262 14.14 3.09 9.51
C ILE A 262 12.63 3.39 9.49
N PRO A 263 11.78 2.42 9.10
CA PRO A 263 10.34 2.64 9.02
C PRO A 263 9.71 2.62 10.42
N ILE A 264 8.88 3.63 10.72
CA ILE A 264 8.02 3.68 11.89
C ILE A 264 6.57 3.70 11.38
N VAL A 265 5.84 2.61 11.64
CA VAL A 265 4.55 2.33 11.00
C VAL A 265 3.44 2.09 12.00
N SER A 266 2.18 2.25 11.59
CA SER A 266 1.04 1.81 12.39
C SER A 266 0.83 0.29 12.28
N TYR A 267 0.15 -0.28 13.28
CA TYR A 267 -0.41 -1.64 13.28
C TYR A 267 -1.41 -1.93 12.13
N LYS A 268 -1.82 -0.92 11.36
CA LYS A 268 -2.73 -1.01 10.20
C LYS A 268 -1.98 -0.92 8.86
N THR A 269 -0.69 -1.23 8.86
CA THR A 269 0.17 -1.28 7.67
C THR A 269 0.54 -2.72 7.33
N GLY A 270 0.40 -3.13 6.07
CA GLY A 270 0.67 -4.51 5.65
C GLY A 270 2.12 -4.96 5.79
N ASN A 271 3.06 -4.01 5.84
CA ASN A 271 4.50 -4.27 6.07
C ASN A 271 4.84 -4.50 7.55
N LYS A 272 3.89 -4.34 8.49
CA LYS A 272 4.16 -4.35 9.93
C LYS A 272 4.82 -5.65 10.42
N ASP A 273 4.38 -6.80 9.90
CA ASP A 273 4.88 -8.09 10.39
C ASP A 273 6.38 -8.24 10.07
N PHE A 274 6.78 -7.74 8.90
CA PHE A 274 8.17 -7.72 8.47
C PHE A 274 9.01 -6.74 9.28
N ILE A 275 8.47 -5.55 9.56
CA ILE A 275 9.15 -4.53 10.37
C ILE A 275 9.34 -5.03 11.80
N ALA A 276 8.30 -5.66 12.37
CA ALA A 276 8.32 -6.20 13.72
C ALA A 276 9.34 -7.35 13.90
N GLN A 277 9.64 -8.12 12.84
CA GLN A 277 10.71 -9.13 12.88
C GLN A 277 12.11 -8.52 13.09
N ILE A 278 12.34 -7.29 12.63
CA ILE A 278 13.61 -6.58 12.85
C ILE A 278 13.61 -5.87 14.20
N ASN A 279 12.54 -5.12 14.48
CA ASN A 279 12.29 -4.44 15.75
C ASN A 279 10.79 -4.14 15.91
N SER A 280 10.16 -4.72 16.93
CA SER A 280 8.74 -4.54 17.22
C SER A 280 8.38 -3.13 17.71
N ASP A 281 9.32 -2.38 18.29
CA ASP A 281 9.10 -0.99 18.72
C ASP A 281 8.87 -0.04 17.53
N LEU A 282 9.13 -0.48 16.30
CA LEU A 282 8.84 0.28 15.07
C LEU A 282 7.39 0.15 14.59
N VAL A 283 6.58 -0.70 15.23
CA VAL A 283 5.15 -0.87 14.93
C VAL A 283 4.32 -0.28 16.07
N ILE A 284 3.68 0.85 15.81
CA ILE A 284 2.84 1.55 16.79
C ILE A 284 1.49 0.84 16.92
N GLY A 285 1.16 0.40 18.13
CA GLY A 285 -0.01 -0.44 18.43
C GLY A 285 -1.34 0.31 18.37
N SER A 286 -1.34 1.64 18.50
CA SER A 286 -2.54 2.46 18.50
C SER A 286 -2.28 3.86 17.92
N PHE A 287 -3.35 4.60 17.63
CA PHE A 287 -3.27 6.03 17.27
C PHE A 287 -3.31 6.95 18.49
N ASN A 288 -3.15 6.41 19.71
CA ASN A 288 -3.05 7.22 20.91
C ASN A 288 -1.72 7.98 20.91
N THR A 289 -1.78 9.27 21.26
CA THR A 289 -0.59 10.14 21.32
C THR A 289 0.50 9.57 22.23
N GLU A 290 0.15 9.02 23.39
CA GLU A 290 1.12 8.50 24.35
C GLU A 290 1.83 7.25 23.84
N ASP A 291 1.11 6.39 23.12
CA ASP A 291 1.67 5.20 22.49
C ASP A 291 2.63 5.58 21.35
N ILE A 292 2.21 6.50 20.47
CA ILE A 292 3.09 7.03 19.41
C ILE A 292 4.36 7.63 20.03
N LYS A 293 4.19 8.44 21.07
CA LYS A 293 5.28 9.11 21.77
C LYS A 293 6.27 8.12 22.37
N LYS A 294 5.77 7.10 23.08
CA LYS A 294 6.57 6.04 23.69
C LYS A 294 7.43 5.33 22.64
N HIS A 295 6.81 4.91 21.54
CA HIS A 295 7.50 4.19 20.47
C HIS A 295 8.53 5.06 19.76
N VAL A 296 8.16 6.28 19.35
CA VAL A 296 9.08 7.17 18.65
C VAL A 296 10.25 7.57 19.54
N LYS A 297 10.01 7.88 20.82
CA LYS A 297 11.06 8.24 21.79
C LYS A 297 12.16 7.18 21.85
N LYS A 298 11.80 5.90 22.05
CA LYS A 298 12.75 4.79 22.08
C LYS A 298 13.65 4.75 20.83
N ILE A 299 13.08 5.00 19.66
CA ILE A 299 13.78 4.88 18.38
C ILE A 299 14.69 6.07 18.12
N VAL A 300 14.25 7.28 18.45
CA VAL A 300 15.06 8.50 18.22
C VAL A 300 16.15 8.69 19.26
N GLU A 301 16.10 7.97 20.38
CA GLU A 301 17.14 7.97 21.42
C GLU A 301 18.26 6.95 21.18
N LEU A 302 18.10 6.05 20.20
CA LEU A 302 19.15 5.11 19.81
C LEU A 302 20.43 5.86 19.40
N ASP A 303 21.57 5.25 19.72
CA ASP A 303 22.87 5.77 19.29
C ASP A 303 23.09 5.54 17.78
N GLU A 304 24.13 6.17 17.23
CA GLU A 304 24.43 6.04 15.80
C GLU A 304 24.74 4.59 15.38
N GLY A 305 25.44 3.82 16.21
CA GLY A 305 25.78 2.42 15.94
C GLY A 305 24.54 1.54 15.86
N GLU A 306 23.59 1.73 16.78
CA GLU A 306 22.29 1.06 16.80
C GLU A 306 21.45 1.42 15.58
N LEU A 307 21.36 2.71 15.23
CA LEU A 307 20.64 3.19 14.04
C LEU A 307 21.27 2.63 12.76
N ARG A 308 22.61 2.59 12.68
CA ARG A 308 23.33 2.01 11.54
C ARG A 308 23.09 0.51 11.41
N SER A 309 23.07 -0.21 12.54
CA SER A 309 22.73 -1.63 12.58
C SER A 309 21.29 -1.88 12.09
N LEU A 310 20.31 -1.09 12.55
CA LEU A 310 18.94 -1.15 12.07
C LEU A 310 18.85 -0.86 10.56
N SER A 311 19.47 0.22 10.11
CA SER A 311 19.52 0.59 8.68
C SER A 311 20.05 -0.54 7.81
N LEU A 312 21.18 -1.16 8.18
CA LEU A 312 21.77 -2.27 7.45
C LEU A 312 20.87 -3.51 7.45
N ARG A 313 20.22 -3.82 8.57
CA ARG A 313 19.24 -4.92 8.63
C ARG A 313 18.09 -4.65 7.65
N PHE A 314 17.51 -3.46 7.64
CA PHE A 314 16.45 -3.08 6.69
C PHE A 314 16.89 -3.14 5.23
N ARG A 315 18.11 -2.69 4.89
CA ARG A 315 18.66 -2.83 3.53
C ARG A 315 18.80 -4.29 3.11
N ARG A 316 19.32 -5.16 3.97
CA ARG A 316 19.47 -6.59 3.66
C ARG A 316 18.11 -7.23 3.44
N MET A 317 17.17 -6.95 4.35
CA MET A 317 15.83 -7.52 4.33
C MET A 317 15.05 -7.09 3.09
N SER A 318 15.11 -5.82 2.71
CA SER A 318 14.37 -5.27 1.56
C SER A 318 14.78 -5.86 0.21
N LYS A 319 15.91 -6.58 0.12
CA LYS A 319 16.25 -7.40 -1.05
C LYS A 319 15.15 -8.43 -1.37
N PHE A 320 14.45 -8.93 -0.34
CA PHE A 320 13.26 -9.77 -0.50
C PHE A 320 12.19 -9.07 -1.34
N TYR A 321 12.04 -7.75 -1.23
CA TYR A 321 11.08 -6.94 -1.99
C TYR A 321 11.65 -6.38 -3.30
N SER A 322 12.82 -6.83 -3.76
CA SER A 322 13.30 -6.51 -5.10
C SER A 322 12.32 -7.03 -6.16
N THR A 323 12.28 -6.36 -7.32
CA THR A 323 11.41 -6.73 -8.44
C THR A 323 11.57 -8.19 -8.82
N GLU A 324 12.80 -8.67 -8.96
CA GLU A 324 13.12 -10.04 -9.33
C GLU A 324 12.60 -11.07 -8.30
N ALA A 325 12.84 -10.83 -7.01
CA ALA A 325 12.36 -11.72 -5.95
C ALA A 325 10.83 -11.68 -5.82
N GLY A 326 10.23 -10.51 -5.99
CA GLY A 326 8.79 -10.30 -6.00
C GLY A 326 8.11 -11.07 -7.13
N LEU A 327 8.58 -10.90 -8.36
CA LEU A 327 8.04 -11.60 -9.53
C LEU A 327 8.13 -13.12 -9.36
N ARG A 328 9.22 -13.66 -8.81
CA ARG A 328 9.31 -15.09 -8.49
C ARG A 328 8.21 -15.56 -7.52
N ARG A 329 7.95 -14.80 -6.46
CA ARG A 329 6.87 -15.13 -5.50
C ARG A 329 5.50 -15.10 -6.16
N TRP A 330 5.21 -14.05 -6.92
CA TRP A 330 3.95 -13.92 -7.65
C TRP A 330 3.76 -15.04 -8.67
N LYS A 331 4.82 -15.40 -9.41
CA LYS A 331 4.80 -16.51 -10.37
C LYS A 331 4.54 -17.86 -9.71
N LYS A 332 5.13 -18.10 -8.54
CA LYS A 332 4.86 -19.30 -7.75
C LYS A 332 3.37 -19.38 -7.36
N VAL A 333 2.83 -18.32 -6.77
CA VAL A 333 1.42 -18.26 -6.38
C VAL A 333 0.48 -18.38 -7.60
N TRP A 334 0.85 -17.77 -8.73
CA TRP A 334 0.08 -17.89 -9.96
C TRP A 334 0.02 -19.32 -10.47
N ARG A 335 1.15 -20.04 -10.52
CA ARG A 335 1.20 -21.45 -10.92
C ARG A 335 0.34 -22.33 -10.01
N GLU A 336 0.44 -22.13 -8.69
CA GLU A 336 -0.42 -22.82 -7.72
C GLU A 336 -1.92 -22.57 -8.00
N ILE A 337 -2.30 -21.32 -8.27
CA ILE A 337 -3.68 -20.95 -8.63
C ILE A 337 -4.09 -21.55 -9.97
N MET A 338 -3.17 -21.64 -10.94
CA MET A 338 -3.45 -22.16 -12.28
C MET A 338 -3.45 -23.69 -12.36
N GLY A 339 -2.90 -24.37 -11.35
CA GLY A 339 -2.71 -25.82 -11.34
C GLY A 339 -1.54 -26.27 -12.20
N GLU A 340 -0.46 -25.47 -12.24
CA GLU A 340 0.76 -25.68 -13.05
C GLU A 340 1.99 -26.06 -12.22
#